data_AF-A0AAN1QP56-F1
#
_entry.id   AF-A0AAN1QP56-F1
#
_cell.length_a   1.000
_cell.length_b   1.000
_cell.length_c   1.000
_cell.angle_alpha   90.00
_cell.angle_beta   90.00
_cell.angle_gamma   90.00
#
_symmetry.space_group_name_H-M   'P 1'
#
loop_
_entity.id
_entity.type
_entity.pdbx_description
1 polymer ?
#
loop_
_entity_poly.entity_id
_entity_poly.type
_entity_poly.pdbx_seq_one_letter_code
_entity_poly.pdbx_strand_id
1 'polypeptide(L)'
;MSRLLQKLALVSLLGALTIPAVAHAQANPNGDRPNRTQRWEQLNLTPEQRQQLSSLREQDKAQLKQLREQIKATQTQLRQLWASNASESQLSQQQAQLNALKQQAQQLRFQQSLKLRAILTPEQRQQLQQQRSERRQQWRERGGAESPN
;
A
#
# COMPACT_ATOMS: atom_id res chain seq x y z
N MET A 1 58.94 1.13 -6.19
CA MET A 1 59.99 0.59 -7.07
C MET A 1 59.70 -0.89 -7.30
N SER A 2 59.68 -1.29 -8.57
CA SER A 2 59.45 -2.64 -9.16
C SER A 2 60.23 -3.78 -8.47
N ARG A 3 59.79 -5.06 -8.42
CA ARG A 3 59.69 -6.10 -9.49
C ARG A 3 59.19 -7.42 -8.84
N LEU A 4 58.18 -8.11 -9.37
CA LEU A 4 58.23 -9.32 -10.21
C LEU A 4 58.20 -10.71 -9.49
N LEU A 5 57.30 -11.55 -10.02
CA LEU A 5 57.39 -13.00 -10.29
C LEU A 5 57.03 -14.04 -9.19
N GLN A 6 55.78 -14.52 -9.33
CA GLN A 6 55.38 -15.92 -9.59
C GLN A 6 56.12 -17.06 -8.88
N LYS A 7 55.39 -17.85 -8.07
CA LYS A 7 55.38 -19.33 -8.15
C LYS A 7 53.99 -19.89 -7.83
N LEU A 8 53.54 -20.77 -8.73
CA LEU A 8 52.34 -21.60 -8.71
C LEU A 8 52.36 -22.64 -7.57
N ALA A 9 51.20 -22.92 -6.99
CA ALA A 9 50.80 -24.28 -6.64
C ALA A 9 49.26 -24.38 -6.52
N LEU A 10 48.68 -25.01 -7.54
CA LEU A 10 47.31 -25.53 -7.58
C LEU A 10 47.15 -26.65 -6.54
N VAL A 11 46.18 -26.53 -5.63
CA VAL A 11 45.47 -27.69 -5.08
C VAL A 11 43.99 -27.36 -5.07
N SER A 12 43.31 -27.90 -6.08
CA SER A 12 41.88 -28.04 -6.18
C SER A 12 41.34 -28.98 -5.10
N LEU A 13 40.34 -28.53 -4.33
CA LEU A 13 39.38 -29.46 -3.75
C LEU A 13 37.96 -28.94 -3.91
N LEU A 14 37.21 -29.68 -4.72
CA LEU A 14 35.79 -29.57 -5.02
C LEU A 14 34.96 -29.49 -3.74
N GLY A 15 34.04 -28.54 -3.72
CA GLY A 15 32.98 -28.45 -2.71
C GLY A 15 31.84 -27.55 -3.20
N ALA A 16 31.44 -27.69 -4.47
CA ALA A 16 30.28 -26.98 -4.99
C ALA A 16 28.99 -27.69 -4.54
N LEU A 17 28.50 -27.37 -3.34
CA LEU A 17 27.09 -27.59 -3.02
C LEU A 17 26.27 -26.56 -3.83
N THR A 18 25.86 -26.94 -5.03
CA THR A 18 24.84 -26.22 -5.78
C THR A 18 23.51 -26.44 -5.08
N ILE A 19 23.13 -25.52 -4.21
CA ILE A 19 21.74 -25.41 -3.75
C ILE A 19 20.90 -25.20 -5.02
N PRO A 20 19.91 -26.06 -5.34
CA PRO A 20 19.01 -25.75 -6.43
C PRO A 20 18.29 -24.47 -6.04
N ALA A 21 18.55 -23.39 -6.78
CA ALA A 21 17.77 -22.18 -6.70
C ALA A 21 16.36 -22.55 -7.16
N VAL A 22 15.50 -22.87 -6.20
CA VAL A 22 14.05 -22.89 -6.45
C VAL A 22 13.72 -21.45 -6.78
N ALA A 23 13.59 -21.16 -8.08
CA ALA A 23 13.05 -19.91 -8.55
C ALA A 23 11.61 -19.85 -8.04
N HIS A 24 11.42 -19.28 -6.85
CA HIS A 24 10.13 -18.76 -6.47
C HIS A 24 9.80 -17.70 -7.50
N ALA A 25 8.99 -18.07 -8.49
CA ALA A 25 8.28 -17.12 -9.30
C ALA A 25 7.62 -16.15 -8.33
N GLN A 26 8.21 -14.95 -8.20
CA GLN A 26 7.55 -13.84 -7.58
C GLN A 26 6.36 -13.56 -8.49
N ALA A 27 5.23 -14.18 -8.19
CA ALA A 27 3.95 -13.77 -8.69
C ALA A 27 3.84 -12.30 -8.31
N ASN A 28 4.07 -11.41 -9.27
CA ASN A 28 3.98 -9.97 -9.07
C ASN A 28 2.52 -9.72 -8.67
N PRO A 29 2.20 -9.44 -7.40
CA PRO A 29 0.82 -9.31 -6.96
C PRO A 29 0.23 -7.96 -7.39
N ASN A 30 0.98 -7.20 -8.19
CA ASN A 30 0.53 -6.02 -8.89
C ASN A 30 0.14 -6.41 -10.32
N GLY A 31 -0.92 -7.21 -10.46
CA GLY A 31 -1.75 -7.10 -11.66
C GLY A 31 -2.13 -5.64 -11.83
N ASP A 32 -2.05 -5.13 -13.06
CA ASP A 32 -2.20 -3.72 -13.45
C ASP A 32 -3.21 -2.98 -12.59
N ARG A 33 -2.73 -2.37 -11.51
CA ARG A 33 -3.56 -1.52 -10.68
C ARG A 33 -3.76 -0.25 -11.50
N PRO A 34 -5.00 0.09 -11.91
CA PRO A 34 -5.24 1.26 -12.73
C PRO A 34 -4.57 2.46 -12.06
N ASN A 35 -3.83 3.21 -12.87
CA ASN A 35 -2.95 4.26 -12.40
C ASN A 35 -3.74 5.18 -11.48
N ARG A 36 -3.25 5.48 -10.26
CA ARG A 36 -4.03 6.23 -9.25
C ARG A 36 -4.48 7.61 -9.76
N THR A 37 -3.77 8.13 -10.74
CA THR A 37 -4.03 9.34 -11.53
C THR A 37 -5.28 9.24 -12.43
N GLN A 38 -5.62 8.06 -12.96
CA GLN A 38 -6.80 7.85 -13.82
C GLN A 38 -8.14 8.07 -13.12
N ARG A 39 -8.15 8.18 -11.79
CA ARG A 39 -9.39 8.27 -11.00
C ARG A 39 -10.16 9.59 -11.18
N TRP A 40 -9.55 10.59 -11.81
CA TRP A 40 -10.08 11.97 -11.90
C TRP A 40 -10.17 12.49 -13.34
N GLU A 41 -9.73 11.71 -14.32
CA GLU A 41 -9.65 12.14 -15.73
C GLU A 41 -11.02 12.49 -16.31
N GLN A 42 -12.07 11.88 -15.77
CA GLN A 42 -13.45 12.08 -16.22
C GLN A 42 -14.11 13.35 -15.66
N LEU A 43 -13.49 14.08 -14.72
CA LEU A 43 -14.10 15.25 -14.06
C LEU A 43 -13.89 16.58 -14.83
N ASN A 44 -13.32 16.54 -16.04
CA ASN A 44 -13.03 17.74 -16.85
C ASN A 44 -12.36 18.86 -16.05
N LEU A 45 -11.34 18.50 -15.26
CA LEU A 45 -10.65 19.41 -14.36
C LEU A 45 -9.87 20.47 -15.15
N THR A 46 -9.97 21.74 -14.72
CA THR A 46 -9.13 22.82 -15.25
C THR A 46 -7.64 22.57 -14.89
N PRO A 47 -6.69 23.18 -15.62
CA PRO A 47 -5.26 23.07 -15.29
C PRO A 47 -4.96 23.45 -13.82
N GLU A 48 -5.61 24.50 -13.32
CA GLU A 48 -5.46 25.00 -11.96
C GLU A 48 -5.98 23.97 -10.93
N GLN A 49 -7.17 23.41 -11.17
CA GLN A 49 -7.73 22.36 -10.31
C GLN A 49 -6.82 21.11 -10.29
N ARG A 50 -6.26 20.72 -11.44
CA ARG A 50 -5.31 19.59 -11.52
C ARG A 50 -4.08 19.84 -10.67
N GLN A 51 -3.51 21.05 -10.75
CA GLN A 51 -2.35 21.45 -9.96
C GLN A 51 -2.66 21.42 -8.46
N GLN A 52 -3.79 22.00 -8.04
CA GLN A 52 -4.23 22.01 -6.64
C GLN A 52 -4.45 20.58 -6.10
N LEU A 53 -5.08 19.71 -6.90
CA LEU A 53 -5.28 18.31 -6.53
C LEU A 53 -3.96 17.52 -6.49
N SER A 54 -2.99 17.85 -7.34
CA SER A 54 -1.65 17.25 -7.29
C SER A 54 -0.96 17.59 -5.97
N SER A 55 -0.89 18.88 -5.64
CA SER A 55 -0.31 19.37 -4.40
C SER A 55 -1.00 18.78 -3.17
N LEU A 56 -2.33 18.71 -3.18
CA LEU A 56 -3.12 18.08 -2.11
C LEU A 56 -2.74 16.60 -1.90
N ARG A 57 -2.49 15.85 -2.96
CA ARG A 57 -2.08 14.43 -2.85
C ARG A 57 -0.70 14.28 -2.25
N GLU A 58 0.24 15.15 -2.61
CA GLU A 58 1.61 15.08 -2.12
C GLU A 58 1.72 15.51 -0.64
N GLN A 59 0.91 16.48 -0.19
CA GLN A 59 0.92 17.00 1.19
C GLN A 59 0.92 15.90 2.26
N ASP A 60 -0.01 14.94 2.19
CA ASP A 60 -0.15 13.92 3.24
C ASP A 60 0.34 12.53 2.79
N LYS A 61 1.03 12.44 1.65
CA LYS A 61 1.45 11.16 1.06
C LYS A 61 2.38 10.39 1.99
N ALA A 62 3.38 11.07 2.55
CA ALA A 62 4.33 10.47 3.48
C ALA A 62 3.63 9.97 4.75
N GLN A 63 2.77 10.80 5.35
CA GLN A 63 2.02 10.46 6.55
C GLN A 63 1.07 9.26 6.32
N LEU A 64 0.33 9.25 5.20
CA LEU A 64 -0.54 8.12 4.84
C LEU A 64 0.26 6.84 4.55
N LYS A 65 1.47 6.96 3.99
CA LYS A 65 2.37 5.81 3.77
C LYS A 65 2.81 5.24 5.11
N GLN A 66 3.30 6.08 6.01
CA GLN A 66 3.74 5.67 7.35
C GLN A 66 2.59 5.02 8.13
N LEU A 67 1.40 5.62 8.15
CA LEU A 67 0.23 5.02 8.81
C LEU A 67 -0.14 3.66 8.23
N ARG A 68 -0.04 3.50 6.89
CA ARG A 68 -0.30 2.20 6.25
C ARG A 68 0.72 1.14 6.68
N GLU A 69 2.00 1.51 6.76
CA GLU A 69 3.07 0.61 7.19
C GLU A 69 2.89 0.19 8.65
N GLN A 70 2.57 1.14 9.54
CA GLN A 70 2.26 0.87 10.94
C GLN A 70 1.05 -0.06 11.08
N ILE A 71 -0.06 0.23 10.40
CA ILE A 71 -1.24 -0.65 10.40
C ILE A 71 -0.87 -2.07 9.95
N LYS A 72 -0.08 -2.22 8.88
CA LYS A 72 0.33 -3.54 8.37
C LYS A 72 1.21 -4.29 9.37
N ALA A 73 2.14 -3.59 10.02
CA ALA A 73 2.99 -4.16 11.06
C ALA A 73 2.16 -4.62 12.26
N THR A 74 1.28 -3.75 12.78
CA THR A 74 0.40 -4.04 13.92
C THR A 74 -0.56 -5.20 13.62
N GLN A 75 -1.10 -5.30 12.40
CA GLN A 75 -1.90 -6.45 11.96
C GLN A 75 -1.10 -7.75 11.93
N THR A 76 0.17 -7.69 11.49
CA THR A 76 1.04 -8.87 11.44
C THR A 76 1.37 -9.35 12.84
N GLN A 77 1.71 -8.43 13.74
CA GLN A 77 1.92 -8.73 15.16
C GLN A 77 0.67 -9.31 15.82
N LEU A 78 -0.52 -8.73 15.56
CA LEU A 78 -1.77 -9.27 16.09
C LEU A 78 -2.02 -10.71 15.62
N ARG A 79 -1.78 -11.02 14.35
CA ARG A 79 -1.88 -12.40 13.83
C ARG A 79 -0.87 -13.35 14.48
N GLN A 80 0.34 -12.89 14.78
CA GLN A 80 1.33 -13.69 15.50
C GLN A 80 0.91 -13.95 16.95
N LEU A 81 0.35 -12.94 17.63
CA LEU A 81 -0.18 -13.09 18.98
C LEU A 81 -1.32 -14.12 19.03
N TRP A 82 -2.24 -14.09 18.05
CA TRP A 82 -3.32 -15.08 17.91
C TRP A 82 -2.82 -16.52 17.76
N ALA A 83 -1.66 -16.73 17.15
CA ALA A 83 -1.07 -18.06 16.96
C ALA A 83 -0.14 -18.50 18.12
N SER A 84 -0.06 -17.69 19.19
CA SER A 84 0.85 -17.90 20.33
C SER A 84 0.06 -18.09 21.63
N ASN A 85 0.76 -18.30 22.75
CA ASN A 85 0.16 -18.34 24.09
C ASN A 85 -0.02 -16.92 24.70
N ALA A 86 -0.26 -15.91 23.86
CA ALA A 86 -0.47 -14.54 24.32
C ALA A 86 -1.71 -14.44 25.21
N SER A 87 -1.64 -13.58 26.24
CA SER A 87 -2.80 -13.34 27.09
C SER A 87 -3.86 -12.50 26.38
N GLU A 88 -5.10 -12.60 26.86
CA GLU A 88 -6.21 -11.75 26.38
C GLU A 88 -5.88 -10.24 26.49
N SER A 89 -5.15 -9.85 27.54
CA SER A 89 -4.69 -8.47 27.72
C SER A 89 -3.74 -8.02 26.61
N GLN A 90 -2.78 -8.87 26.21
CA GLN A 90 -1.85 -8.57 25.12
C GLN A 90 -2.58 -8.45 23.77
N LEU A 91 -3.53 -9.34 23.48
CA LEU A 91 -4.37 -9.28 22.28
C LEU A 91 -5.21 -8.00 22.26
N SER A 92 -5.86 -7.67 23.38
CA SER A 92 -6.69 -6.47 23.52
C SER A 92 -5.88 -5.19 23.35
N GLN A 93 -4.68 -5.12 23.92
CA GLN A 93 -3.77 -3.98 23.76
C GLN A 93 -3.36 -3.79 22.30
N GLN A 94 -2.96 -4.88 21.62
CA GLN A 94 -2.58 -4.83 20.21
C GLN A 94 -3.76 -4.45 19.30
N GLN A 95 -4.96 -4.93 19.60
CA GLN A 95 -6.18 -4.56 18.89
C GLN A 95 -6.52 -3.08 19.09
N ALA A 96 -6.37 -2.55 20.30
CA ALA A 96 -6.58 -1.13 20.59
C ALA A 96 -5.61 -0.23 19.80
N GLN A 97 -4.33 -0.61 19.73
CA GLN A 97 -3.33 0.09 18.90
C GLN A 97 -3.71 0.09 17.42
N LEU A 98 -4.16 -1.06 16.90
CA LEU A 98 -4.61 -1.18 15.51
C LEU A 98 -5.80 -0.24 15.23
N ASN A 99 -6.76 -0.19 16.15
CA ASN A 99 -7.94 0.67 16.02
C ASN A 99 -7.57 2.15 16.02
N ALA A 100 -6.66 2.57 16.91
CA ALA A 100 -6.18 3.96 16.97
C ALA A 100 -5.51 4.38 15.65
N LEU A 101 -4.63 3.53 15.09
CA LEU A 101 -3.99 3.80 13.80
C LEU A 101 -4.98 3.88 12.64
N LYS A 102 -5.98 2.98 12.61
CA LYS A 102 -7.05 3.02 11.62
C LYS A 102 -7.87 4.30 11.72
N GLN A 103 -8.21 4.74 12.93
CA GLN A 103 -8.94 5.98 13.18
C GLN A 103 -8.13 7.20 12.71
N GLN A 104 -6.83 7.25 13.00
CA GLN A 104 -5.95 8.33 12.52
C GLN A 104 -5.91 8.38 10.99
N ALA A 105 -5.78 7.23 10.34
CA ALA A 105 -5.82 7.15 8.88
C ALA A 105 -7.18 7.57 8.30
N GLN A 106 -8.28 7.23 8.96
CA GLN A 106 -9.63 7.65 8.56
C GLN A 106 -9.80 9.16 8.67
N GLN A 107 -9.35 9.76 9.77
CA GLN A 107 -9.42 11.21 10.00
C GLN A 107 -8.66 11.98 8.94
N LEU A 108 -7.43 11.55 8.62
CA LEU A 108 -6.62 12.19 7.58
C LEU A 108 -7.27 12.10 6.19
N ARG A 109 -7.85 10.94 5.84
CA ARG A 109 -8.61 10.78 4.58
C ARG A 109 -9.86 11.65 4.54
N PHE A 110 -10.53 11.83 5.67
CA PHE A 110 -11.70 12.72 5.76
C PHE A 110 -11.29 14.18 5.53
N GLN A 111 -10.22 14.65 6.18
CA GLN A 111 -9.66 15.98 5.97
C GLN A 111 -9.27 16.21 4.49
N GLN A 112 -8.62 15.24 3.86
CA GLN A 112 -8.34 15.28 2.42
C GLN A 112 -9.61 15.37 1.57
N SER A 113 -10.67 14.67 1.97
CA SER A 113 -11.95 14.69 1.25
C SER A 113 -12.62 16.06 1.34
N LEU A 114 -12.48 16.77 2.47
CA LEU A 114 -12.95 18.15 2.61
C LEU A 114 -12.16 19.12 1.71
N LYS A 115 -10.83 19.03 1.72
CA LYS A 115 -9.96 19.84 0.85
C LYS A 115 -10.27 19.60 -0.64
N LEU A 116 -10.49 18.35 -1.03
CA LEU A 116 -10.90 18.00 -2.38
C LEU A 116 -12.26 18.57 -2.74
N ARG A 117 -13.24 18.48 -1.83
CA ARG A 117 -14.59 19.06 -2.04
C ARG A 117 -14.53 20.57 -2.28
N ALA A 118 -13.57 21.28 -1.69
CA ALA A 118 -13.38 22.72 -1.87
C ALA A 118 -12.78 23.10 -3.24
N ILE A 119 -12.05 22.20 -3.89
CA ILE A 119 -11.45 22.43 -5.22
C ILE A 119 -12.45 22.19 -6.36
N LEU A 120 -13.39 21.25 -6.16
CA LEU A 120 -14.35 20.83 -7.19
C LEU A 120 -15.61 21.69 -7.21
N THR A 121 -16.18 21.91 -8.40
CA THR A 121 -17.49 22.54 -8.56
C THR A 121 -18.63 21.63 -8.05
N PRO A 122 -19.84 22.16 -7.78
CA PRO A 122 -21.01 21.32 -7.47
C PRO A 122 -21.25 20.19 -8.47
N GLU A 123 -21.14 20.46 -9.76
CA GLU A 123 -21.38 19.53 -10.86
C GLU A 123 -20.32 18.43 -10.87
N GLN A 124 -19.03 18.81 -10.73
CA GLN A 124 -17.92 17.86 -10.62
C GLN A 124 -18.04 16.97 -9.38
N ARG A 125 -18.57 17.49 -8.26
CA ARG A 125 -18.83 16.69 -7.05
C ARG A 125 -19.92 15.65 -7.27
N GLN A 126 -21.00 16.00 -7.97
CA GLN A 126 -22.06 15.06 -8.33
C GLN A 126 -21.52 13.97 -9.27
N GLN A 127 -20.76 14.35 -10.29
CA GLN A 127 -20.14 13.39 -11.21
C GLN A 127 -19.18 12.44 -10.49
N LEU A 128 -18.38 12.95 -9.55
CA LEU A 128 -17.51 12.13 -8.72
C LEU A 128 -18.30 11.14 -7.85
N GLN A 129 -19.45 11.55 -7.31
CA GLN A 129 -20.33 10.67 -6.53
C GLN A 129 -20.90 9.55 -7.40
N GLN A 130 -21.36 9.89 -8.61
CA GLN A 130 -21.90 8.92 -9.59
C GLN A 130 -20.85 7.89 -10.01
N GLN A 131 -19.63 8.32 -10.34
CA GLN A 131 -18.55 7.37 -10.64
C GLN A 131 -18.18 6.48 -9.44
N ARG A 132 -18.36 6.98 -8.20
CA ARG A 132 -18.13 6.18 -6.98
C ARG A 132 -19.23 5.13 -6.76
N SER A 133 -20.49 5.42 -7.07
CA SER A 133 -21.57 4.44 -7.00
C SER A 133 -21.43 3.37 -8.08
N GLU A 134 -21.16 3.75 -9.33
CA GLU A 134 -20.96 2.82 -10.44
C GLU A 134 -19.82 1.84 -10.17
N ARG A 135 -18.65 2.33 -9.75
CA ARG A 135 -17.53 1.45 -9.37
C ARG A 135 -17.89 0.50 -8.24
N ARG A 136 -18.73 0.93 -7.29
CA ARG A 136 -19.18 0.07 -6.18
C ARG A 136 -20.12 -1.03 -6.68
N GLN A 137 -21.01 -0.71 -7.62
CA GLN A 137 -21.90 -1.68 -8.26
C GLN A 137 -21.10 -2.69 -9.06
N GLN A 138 -20.20 -2.24 -9.93
CA GLN A 138 -19.31 -3.11 -10.71
C GLN A 138 -18.48 -4.04 -9.82
N TRP A 139 -18.01 -3.55 -8.66
CA TRP A 139 -17.28 -4.39 -7.72
C TRP A 139 -18.16 -5.46 -7.07
N ARG A 140 -19.43 -5.15 -6.77
CA ARG A 140 -20.40 -6.13 -6.27
C ARG A 140 -20.74 -7.19 -7.31
N GLU A 141 -20.97 -6.77 -8.56
CA GLU A 141 -21.28 -7.65 -9.70
C GLU A 141 -20.14 -8.62 -10.02
N ARG A 142 -18.89 -8.20 -9.80
CA ARG A 142 -17.70 -9.05 -9.97
C ARG A 142 -17.42 -9.98 -8.77
N GLY A 143 -18.41 -10.22 -7.90
CA GLY A 143 -18.25 -11.11 -6.73
C GLY A 143 -17.48 -10.50 -5.56
N GLY A 144 -17.25 -9.19 -5.55
CA GLY A 144 -16.55 -8.51 -4.44
C GLY A 144 -17.26 -8.63 -3.09
N ALA A 145 -18.56 -8.96 -3.09
CA ALA A 145 -19.33 -9.20 -1.87
C ALA A 145 -18.90 -10.45 -1.07
N GLU A 146 -18.11 -11.37 -1.65
CA GLU A 146 -17.72 -12.65 -1.04
C GLU A 146 -16.27 -12.70 -0.51
N SER A 147 -15.64 -11.57 -0.16
CA SER A 147 -14.39 -11.63 0.61
C SER A 147 -14.73 -12.04 2.06
N PRO A 148 -14.30 -13.22 2.55
CA PRO A 148 -14.52 -13.60 3.93
C PRO A 148 -13.76 -12.62 4.83
N ASN A 149 -14.43 -12.13 5.88
CA ASN A 149 -13.78 -11.41 6.97
C ASN A 149 -12.74 -12.28 7.66
#